data_AF-K9W792-F1
#
_entry.id   AF-K9W792-F1
#
_cell.length_a   1.000
_cell.length_b   1.000
_cell.length_c   1.000
_cell.angle_alpha   90.00
_cell.angle_beta   90.00
_cell.angle_gamma   90.00
#
_symmetry.space_group_name_H-M   'P 1'
#
loop_
_entity.id
_entity.type
_entity.pdbx_description
1 polymer ?
#
loop_
_entity_poly.entity_id
_entity_poly.type
_entity_poly.pdbx_seq_one_letter_code
_entity_poly.pdbx_strand_id
1 'polypeptide(L)'
;MGLLKFITRKKLDASTEAGGQLAANDGTNHNLATNKVLAATDSAVPTPTNADFSSVRSVPVVQKPRYFNKAEADALRILAKQKKVQAEASVSAYKALKNIEDSDTTVHTTHRRYQSKVARTELEKQQANAQLAKDLHSLRPHYAEMHSEVKSAETNAANAINAIKQSYGC
;
A
#
# COMPACT_ATOMS: atom_id res chain seq x y z
N MET A 1 53.37 39.25 2.91
CA MET A 1 52.18 40.11 2.68
C MET A 1 51.55 39.72 1.36
N GLY A 2 50.65 38.73 1.39
CA GLY A 2 50.07 38.11 0.19
C GLY A 2 48.78 38.80 -0.25
N LEU A 3 48.68 39.12 -1.54
CA LEU A 3 47.43 39.58 -2.16
C LEU A 3 46.48 38.39 -2.38
N LEU A 4 45.55 38.17 -1.45
CA LEU A 4 44.33 37.40 -1.73
C LEU A 4 43.35 38.32 -2.49
N LYS A 5 43.18 38.06 -3.79
CA LYS A 5 42.09 38.64 -4.57
C LYS A 5 40.77 37.99 -4.15
N PHE A 6 39.89 38.82 -3.61
CA PHE A 6 38.48 38.58 -3.36
C PHE A 6 37.77 38.12 -4.65
N ILE A 7 37.36 36.86 -4.72
CA ILE A 7 36.33 36.40 -5.67
C ILE A 7 35.00 36.38 -4.90
N THR A 8 34.17 37.36 -5.22
CA THR A 8 32.75 37.42 -4.83
C THR A 8 32.02 36.21 -5.41
N ARG A 9 31.60 35.28 -4.55
CA ARG A 9 30.67 34.20 -4.92
C ARG A 9 29.29 34.82 -5.16
N LYS A 10 28.88 34.88 -6.43
CA LYS A 10 27.47 35.09 -6.79
C LYS A 10 26.74 33.75 -6.63
N LYS A 11 25.73 33.75 -5.78
CA LYS A 11 24.80 32.66 -5.42
C LYS A 11 23.59 32.70 -6.37
N LEU A 12 22.92 31.56 -6.53
CA LEU A 12 21.66 31.27 -7.27
C LEU A 12 21.82 31.14 -8.81
N ASP A 13 21.36 30.10 -9.49
CA ASP A 13 20.26 29.16 -9.19
C ASP A 13 20.62 27.70 -9.48
N ALA A 14 20.43 26.86 -8.47
CA ALA A 14 20.28 25.42 -8.60
C ALA A 14 18.79 25.10 -8.46
N SER A 15 18.17 24.65 -9.55
CA SER A 15 16.95 23.84 -9.49
C SER A 15 17.18 22.56 -10.30
N THR A 16 18.09 21.75 -9.77
CA THR A 16 18.01 20.31 -9.92
C THR A 16 16.83 19.85 -9.09
N GLU A 17 15.68 19.63 -9.71
CA GLU A 17 14.86 18.46 -9.39
C GLU A 17 14.40 17.86 -10.71
N ALA A 18 15.28 17.02 -11.26
CA ALA A 18 14.84 15.89 -12.05
C ALA A 18 14.00 15.00 -11.12
N GLY A 19 12.73 15.40 -10.92
CA GLY A 19 11.72 14.55 -10.36
C GLY A 19 11.66 13.31 -11.23
N GLY A 20 12.03 12.17 -10.63
CA GLY A 20 12.04 10.89 -11.30
C GLY A 20 10.71 10.69 -12.03
N GLN A 21 10.77 10.73 -13.36
CA GLN A 21 9.69 10.26 -14.21
C GLN A 21 9.46 8.79 -13.88
N LEU A 22 8.52 8.53 -12.97
CA LEU A 22 7.87 7.24 -12.85
C LEU A 22 7.23 6.97 -14.20
N ALA A 23 7.78 6.00 -14.94
CA ALA A 23 7.31 5.41 -16.19
C ALA A 23 6.54 6.34 -17.15
N ALA A 24 7.13 6.62 -18.31
CA ALA A 24 6.44 7.31 -19.40
C ALA A 24 5.09 6.64 -19.71
N ASN A 25 4.02 7.42 -19.49
CA ASN A 25 2.61 7.09 -19.66
C ASN A 25 2.31 6.23 -20.89
N ASP A 26 2.04 4.95 -20.65
CA ASP A 26 1.12 4.10 -21.40
C ASP A 26 -0.31 4.30 -20.87
N GLY A 27 -0.80 5.54 -20.98
CA GLY A 27 -2.22 5.88 -21.17
C GLY A 27 -3.26 5.47 -20.10
N THR A 28 -2.90 5.03 -18.89
CA THR A 28 -3.89 4.50 -17.95
C THR A 28 -3.70 5.06 -16.54
N ASN A 29 -4.77 5.62 -15.94
CA ASN A 29 -4.80 6.23 -14.60
C ASN A 29 -4.06 5.39 -13.53
N HIS A 30 -2.86 5.84 -13.13
CA HIS A 30 -2.01 5.16 -12.14
C HIS A 30 -2.27 5.57 -10.67
N ASN A 31 -3.29 6.39 -10.40
CA ASN A 31 -3.51 6.92 -9.06
C ASN A 31 -4.42 6.03 -8.22
N LEU A 32 -3.95 5.67 -7.02
CA LEU A 32 -4.82 5.21 -5.93
C LEU A 32 -5.79 6.34 -5.60
N ALA A 33 -7.09 6.08 -5.74
CA ALA A 33 -8.12 7.06 -5.42
C ALA A 33 -8.11 7.33 -3.90
N THR A 34 -7.47 8.42 -3.46
CA THR A 34 -7.27 8.76 -2.03
C THR A 34 -8.58 8.80 -1.26
N ASN A 35 -9.65 9.31 -1.89
CA ASN A 35 -10.99 9.32 -1.34
C ASN A 35 -11.54 7.91 -1.04
N LYS A 36 -11.12 6.88 -1.81
CA LYS A 36 -11.49 5.49 -1.54
C LYS A 36 -10.66 4.86 -0.43
N VAL A 37 -9.40 5.26 -0.27
CA VAL A 37 -8.51 4.75 0.78
C VAL A 37 -8.87 5.32 2.16
N LEU A 38 -9.27 6.59 2.21
CA LEU A 38 -9.61 7.29 3.45
C LEU A 38 -11.10 7.23 3.80
N ALA A 39 -11.93 6.59 2.98
CA ALA A 39 -13.33 6.39 3.30
C ALA A 39 -13.50 5.46 4.52
N ALA A 40 -14.55 5.68 5.29
CA ALA A 40 -14.96 4.74 6.34
C ALA A 40 -15.21 3.36 5.73
N THR A 41 -14.89 2.31 6.48
CA THR A 41 -15.11 0.93 6.06
C THR A 41 -16.59 0.58 5.97
N ASP A 42 -17.43 1.27 6.74
CA ASP A 42 -18.90 1.19 6.70
C ASP A 42 -19.52 2.57 6.96
N SER A 43 -20.65 2.85 6.31
CA SER A 43 -21.43 4.09 6.45
C SER A 43 -22.04 4.33 7.84
N ALA A 44 -22.25 3.27 8.62
CA ALA A 44 -22.81 3.31 9.96
C ALA A 44 -21.76 3.54 11.04
N VAL A 45 -20.46 3.49 10.70
CA VAL A 45 -19.38 3.78 11.65
C VAL A 45 -19.50 5.23 12.12
N PRO A 46 -19.51 5.48 13.44
CA PRO A 46 -19.47 6.84 13.96
C PRO A 46 -18.17 7.53 13.54
N THR A 47 -18.32 8.65 12.86
CA THR A 47 -17.29 9.58 12.42
C THR A 47 -17.66 10.99 12.87
N PRO A 48 -16.73 11.95 12.87
CA PRO A 48 -17.05 13.33 13.26
C PRO A 48 -18.21 13.96 12.47
N THR A 49 -18.52 13.46 11.27
CA THR A 49 -19.57 14.00 10.41
C THR A 49 -20.94 13.32 10.57
N ASN A 50 -21.06 12.20 11.31
CA ASN A 50 -22.31 11.44 11.47
C ASN A 50 -22.55 10.94 12.92
N ALA A 51 -21.97 11.60 13.93
CA ALA A 51 -22.14 11.21 15.33
C ALA A 51 -23.59 11.40 15.83
N ASP A 52 -24.16 10.37 16.46
CA ASP A 52 -25.44 10.44 17.16
C ASP A 52 -25.24 10.69 18.66
N PHE A 53 -25.95 11.65 19.21
CA PHE A 53 -25.93 12.03 20.63
C PHE A 53 -27.26 11.74 21.34
N SER A 54 -28.12 10.92 20.73
CA SER A 54 -29.38 10.49 21.33
C SER A 54 -29.16 9.76 22.67
N SER A 55 -30.14 9.88 23.56
CA SER A 55 -30.06 9.30 24.91
C SER A 55 -31.34 8.53 25.22
N VAL A 56 -31.18 7.32 25.77
CA VAL A 56 -32.29 6.47 26.16
C VAL A 56 -32.91 6.96 27.47
N ARG A 57 -34.18 7.37 27.43
CA ARG A 57 -35.00 7.66 28.63
C ARG A 57 -36.18 6.71 28.70
N SER A 58 -36.21 5.90 29.76
CA SER A 58 -37.31 4.93 30.00
C SER A 58 -38.52 5.54 30.72
N VAL A 59 -38.36 6.72 31.33
CA VAL A 59 -39.41 7.46 32.04
C VAL A 59 -39.23 8.94 31.72
N PRO A 60 -40.32 9.72 31.53
CA PRO A 60 -40.23 11.16 31.34
C PRO A 60 -39.67 11.88 32.56
N VAL A 61 -39.04 13.03 32.33
CA VAL A 61 -38.50 13.87 33.40
C VAL A 61 -39.63 14.56 34.15
N VAL A 62 -39.61 14.49 35.49
CA VAL A 62 -40.57 15.20 36.35
C VAL A 62 -40.11 16.65 36.49
N GLN A 63 -40.76 17.56 35.76
CA GLN A 63 -40.35 18.97 35.65
C GLN A 63 -40.76 19.85 36.84
N LYS A 64 -41.82 19.46 37.56
CA LYS A 64 -42.34 20.19 38.72
C LYS A 64 -42.58 19.21 39.88
N PRO A 65 -42.39 19.62 41.14
CA PRO A 65 -42.71 18.78 42.29
C PRO A 65 -44.16 18.30 42.23
N ARG A 66 -44.38 16.99 42.43
CA ARG A 66 -45.72 16.38 42.56
C ARG A 66 -45.69 15.23 43.55
N TYR A 67 -46.86 14.90 44.10
CA TYR A 67 -47.04 13.66 44.85
C TYR A 67 -47.27 12.47 43.91
N PHE A 68 -46.81 11.30 44.34
CA PHE A 68 -47.08 10.01 43.70
C PHE A 68 -47.97 9.20 44.63
N ASN A 69 -48.94 8.49 44.07
CA ASN A 69 -49.71 7.52 44.84
C ASN A 69 -48.94 6.19 44.99
N LYS A 70 -49.41 5.32 45.89
CA LYS A 70 -48.74 4.04 46.18
C LYS A 70 -48.59 3.13 44.95
N ALA A 71 -49.63 3.04 44.11
CA ALA A 71 -49.60 2.21 42.91
C ALA A 71 -48.58 2.73 41.88
N GLU A 72 -48.49 4.04 41.68
CA GLU A 72 -47.47 4.68 40.83
C GLU A 72 -46.05 4.38 41.36
N ALA A 73 -45.83 4.53 42.66
CA ALA A 73 -44.53 4.28 43.28
C ALA A 73 -44.11 2.79 43.15
N ASP A 74 -45.06 1.87 43.35
CA ASP A 74 -44.82 0.44 43.20
C ASP A 74 -44.51 0.04 41.74
N ALA A 75 -45.21 0.63 40.77
CA ALA A 75 -44.94 0.43 39.35
C ALA A 75 -43.53 0.93 38.97
N LEU A 76 -43.14 2.11 39.45
CA LEU A 76 -41.79 2.65 39.23
C LEU A 76 -40.71 1.77 39.86
N ARG A 77 -40.95 1.22 41.05
CA ARG A 77 -40.02 0.30 41.72
C ARG A 77 -39.83 -1.01 40.93
N ILE A 78 -40.90 -1.56 40.35
CA ILE A 78 -40.82 -2.75 39.49
C ILE A 78 -40.04 -2.43 38.22
N LEU A 79 -40.36 -1.32 37.55
CA LEU A 79 -39.67 -0.88 36.34
C LEU A 79 -38.18 -0.63 36.61
N ALA A 80 -37.83 -0.01 37.73
CA ALA A 80 -36.45 0.24 38.13
C ALA A 80 -35.64 -1.08 38.25
N LYS A 81 -36.23 -2.12 38.86
CA LYS A 81 -35.59 -3.45 38.95
C LYS A 81 -35.37 -4.05 37.56
N GLN A 82 -36.38 -3.99 36.69
CA GLN A 82 -36.27 -4.51 35.33
C GLN A 82 -35.17 -3.78 34.53
N LYS A 83 -35.13 -2.44 34.62
CA LYS A 83 -34.13 -1.62 33.93
C LYS A 83 -32.72 -1.85 34.46
N LYS A 84 -32.56 -2.12 35.76
CA LYS A 84 -31.26 -2.53 36.32
C LYS A 84 -30.73 -3.81 35.67
N VAL A 85 -31.55 -4.86 35.59
CA VAL A 85 -31.16 -6.13 34.95
C VAL A 85 -30.84 -5.92 33.45
N GLN A 86 -31.67 -5.14 32.75
CA GLN A 86 -31.42 -4.80 31.35
C GLN A 86 -30.10 -4.03 31.17
N ALA A 87 -29.77 -3.12 32.09
CA ALA A 87 -28.52 -2.36 32.04
C ALA A 87 -27.30 -3.27 32.23
N GLU A 88 -27.32 -4.19 33.20
CA GLU A 88 -26.24 -5.15 33.44
C GLU A 88 -26.00 -6.07 32.22
N ALA A 89 -27.08 -6.56 31.62
CA ALA A 89 -27.02 -7.32 30.37
C ALA A 89 -26.46 -6.47 29.22
N SER A 90 -26.90 -5.21 29.09
CA SER A 90 -26.44 -4.30 28.04
C SER A 90 -24.95 -3.97 28.17
N VAL A 91 -24.45 -3.71 29.39
CA VAL A 91 -23.01 -3.50 29.65
C VAL A 91 -22.20 -4.71 29.20
N SER A 92 -22.70 -5.91 29.50
CA SER A 92 -22.02 -7.15 29.11
C SER A 92 -22.02 -7.35 27.59
N ALA A 93 -23.16 -7.07 26.94
CA ALA A 93 -23.28 -7.11 25.48
C ALA A 93 -22.35 -6.09 24.81
N TYR A 94 -22.30 -4.84 25.27
CA TYR A 94 -21.40 -3.83 24.71
C TYR A 94 -19.92 -4.19 24.87
N LYS A 95 -19.53 -4.82 25.99
CA LYS A 95 -18.17 -5.36 26.16
C LYS A 95 -17.86 -6.46 25.15
N ALA A 96 -18.81 -7.38 24.92
CA ALA A 96 -18.64 -8.43 23.92
C ALA A 96 -18.52 -7.86 22.50
N LEU A 97 -19.39 -6.91 22.15
CA LEU A 97 -19.34 -6.20 20.86
C LEU A 97 -18.00 -5.48 20.65
N LYS A 98 -17.49 -4.79 21.68
CA LYS A 98 -16.16 -4.17 21.64
C LYS A 98 -15.07 -5.20 21.35
N ASN A 99 -15.10 -6.35 22.02
CA ASN A 99 -14.08 -7.39 21.81
C ASN A 99 -14.15 -8.02 20.41
N ILE A 100 -15.34 -8.12 19.83
CA ILE A 100 -15.53 -8.55 18.43
C ILE A 100 -14.86 -7.53 17.50
N GLU A 101 -15.16 -6.24 17.66
CA GLU A 101 -14.58 -5.17 16.83
C GLU A 101 -13.04 -5.10 16.95
N ASP A 102 -12.50 -5.28 18.16
CA ASP A 102 -11.05 -5.35 18.40
C ASP A 102 -10.41 -6.54 17.66
N SER A 103 -11.13 -7.67 17.60
CA SER A 103 -10.69 -8.88 16.88
C SER A 103 -10.71 -8.66 15.36
N ASP A 104 -11.80 -8.08 14.85
CA ASP A 104 -11.96 -7.76 13.43
C ASP A 104 -10.90 -6.75 12.97
N THR A 105 -10.61 -5.74 13.80
CA THR A 105 -9.50 -4.80 13.58
C THR A 105 -8.15 -5.52 13.49
N THR A 106 -7.91 -6.49 14.36
CA THR A 106 -6.67 -7.28 14.34
C THR A 106 -6.53 -8.07 13.04
N VAL A 107 -7.61 -8.73 12.59
CA VAL A 107 -7.63 -9.47 11.32
C VAL A 107 -7.42 -8.51 10.15
N HIS A 108 -8.14 -7.40 10.12
CA HIS A 108 -8.04 -6.42 9.03
C HIS A 108 -6.62 -5.88 8.88
N THR A 109 -6.05 -5.37 9.97
CA THR A 109 -4.70 -4.79 9.97
C THR A 109 -3.63 -5.82 9.58
N THR A 110 -3.74 -7.05 10.09
CA THR A 110 -2.83 -8.15 9.75
C THR A 110 -2.93 -8.51 8.27
N HIS A 111 -4.15 -8.59 7.74
CA HIS A 111 -4.37 -8.87 6.32
C HIS A 111 -3.79 -7.78 5.42
N ARG A 112 -3.97 -6.49 5.75
CA ARG A 112 -3.37 -5.38 4.99
C ARG A 112 -1.83 -5.42 5.01
N ARG A 113 -1.22 -5.77 6.14
CA ARG A 113 0.24 -5.97 6.24
C ARG A 113 0.70 -7.12 5.35
N TYR A 114 -0.01 -8.24 5.37
CA TYR A 114 0.27 -9.37 4.49
C TYR A 114 0.18 -8.98 3.01
N GLN A 115 -0.90 -8.32 2.60
CA GLN A 115 -1.06 -7.82 1.22
C GLN A 115 0.10 -6.89 0.81
N SER A 116 0.51 -5.98 1.70
CA SER A 116 1.66 -5.10 1.45
C SER A 116 2.96 -5.90 1.25
N LYS A 117 3.20 -6.95 2.06
CA LYS A 117 4.39 -7.80 1.90
C LYS A 117 4.37 -8.56 0.58
N VAL A 118 3.23 -9.13 0.20
CA VAL A 118 3.07 -9.82 -1.10
C VAL A 118 3.37 -8.86 -2.25
N ALA A 119 2.80 -7.65 -2.24
CA ALA A 119 3.02 -6.66 -3.28
C ALA A 119 4.50 -6.25 -3.41
N ARG A 120 5.20 -6.05 -2.29
CA ARG A 120 6.65 -5.73 -2.29
C ARG A 120 7.48 -6.87 -2.85
N THR A 121 7.22 -8.10 -2.43
CA THR A 121 7.95 -9.26 -2.92
C THR A 121 7.69 -9.51 -4.41
N GLU A 122 6.49 -9.21 -4.90
CA GLU A 122 6.22 -9.27 -6.34
C GLU A 122 7.03 -8.22 -7.11
N LEU A 123 7.12 -6.99 -6.60
CA LEU A 123 7.98 -5.95 -7.19
C LEU A 123 9.45 -6.39 -7.24
N GLU A 124 9.98 -6.99 -6.17
CA GLU A 124 11.35 -7.52 -6.12
C GLU A 124 11.59 -8.58 -7.21
N LYS A 125 10.63 -9.49 -7.43
CA LYS A 125 10.71 -10.48 -8.51
C LYS A 125 10.69 -9.83 -9.89
N GLN A 126 9.80 -8.86 -10.10
CA GLN A 126 9.72 -8.12 -11.37
C GLN A 126 11.00 -7.35 -11.66
N GLN A 127 11.62 -6.76 -10.63
CA GLN A 127 12.92 -6.10 -10.74
C GLN A 127 14.02 -7.10 -11.13
N ALA A 128 14.07 -8.28 -10.51
CA ALA A 128 15.02 -9.33 -10.88
C ALA A 128 14.83 -9.78 -12.33
N ASN A 129 13.58 -9.97 -12.78
CA ASN A 129 13.26 -10.30 -14.17
C ASN A 129 13.72 -9.18 -15.13
N ALA A 130 13.46 -7.92 -14.78
CA ALA A 130 13.87 -6.78 -15.58
C ALA A 130 15.41 -6.67 -15.67
N GLN A 131 16.12 -6.96 -14.58
CA GLN A 131 17.59 -6.96 -14.57
C GLN A 131 18.15 -8.08 -15.47
N LEU A 132 17.63 -9.30 -15.34
CA LEU A 132 18.01 -10.41 -16.21
C LEU A 132 17.77 -10.07 -17.69
N ALA A 133 16.61 -9.48 -18.01
CA ALA A 133 16.31 -9.08 -19.38
C ALA A 133 17.33 -8.06 -19.92
N LYS A 134 17.72 -7.06 -19.11
CA LYS A 134 18.77 -6.10 -19.48
C LYS A 134 20.10 -6.77 -19.75
N ASP A 135 20.52 -7.70 -18.88
CA ASP A 135 21.80 -8.41 -19.02
C ASP A 135 21.81 -9.32 -20.26
N LEU A 136 20.71 -10.03 -20.52
CA LEU A 136 20.58 -10.82 -21.75
C LEU A 136 20.62 -9.93 -23.00
N HIS A 137 20.00 -8.76 -22.95
CA HIS A 137 20.08 -7.80 -24.06
C HIS A 137 21.48 -7.22 -24.25
N SER A 138 22.23 -6.98 -23.18
CA SER A 138 23.60 -6.46 -23.27
C SER A 138 24.60 -7.51 -23.78
N LEU A 139 24.35 -8.80 -23.57
CA LEU A 139 25.19 -9.89 -24.08
C LEU A 139 24.98 -10.17 -25.58
N ARG A 140 23.86 -9.74 -26.18
CA ARG A 140 23.53 -10.01 -27.59
C ARG A 140 24.64 -9.61 -28.59
N PRO A 141 25.25 -8.41 -28.51
CA PRO A 141 26.31 -8.03 -29.44
C PRO A 141 27.54 -8.94 -29.34
N HIS A 142 27.92 -9.36 -28.12
CA HIS A 142 29.07 -10.25 -27.90
C HIS A 142 28.83 -11.65 -28.49
N TYR A 143 27.62 -12.20 -28.34
CA TYR A 143 27.27 -13.44 -29.02
C TYR A 143 27.29 -13.31 -30.55
N ALA A 144 26.85 -12.16 -31.08
CA ALA A 144 26.91 -11.90 -32.52
C ALA A 144 28.36 -11.79 -33.03
N GLU A 145 29.24 -11.12 -32.28
CA GLU A 145 30.67 -11.01 -32.58
C GLU A 145 31.35 -12.38 -32.58
N MET A 146 31.15 -13.18 -31.51
CA MET A 146 31.68 -14.53 -31.41
C MET A 146 31.23 -15.43 -32.57
N HIS A 147 29.97 -15.32 -32.98
CA HIS A 147 29.47 -16.07 -34.15
C HIS A 147 30.19 -15.65 -35.45
N SER A 148 30.46 -14.36 -35.63
CA SER A 148 31.22 -13.83 -36.78
C SER A 148 32.67 -14.31 -36.78
N GLU A 149 33.32 -14.37 -35.62
CA GLU A 149 34.69 -14.87 -35.48
C GLU A 149 34.81 -16.35 -35.84
N VAL A 150 33.90 -17.19 -35.33
CA VAL A 150 33.87 -18.64 -35.64
C VAL A 150 33.67 -18.86 -37.13
N LYS A 151 32.75 -18.14 -37.76
CA LYS A 151 32.52 -18.22 -39.21
C LYS A 151 33.74 -17.80 -40.03
N SER A 152 34.46 -16.78 -39.55
CA SER A 152 35.71 -16.33 -40.18
C SER A 152 36.81 -17.40 -40.06
N ALA A 153 36.93 -18.04 -38.90
CA ALA A 153 37.87 -19.15 -38.69
C ALA A 153 37.56 -20.36 -39.57
N GLU A 154 36.29 -20.76 -39.70
CA GLU A 154 35.86 -21.82 -40.63
C GLU A 154 36.22 -21.49 -42.08
N THR A 155 35.94 -20.25 -42.51
CA THR A 155 36.26 -19.80 -43.87
C THR A 155 37.76 -19.84 -44.13
N ASN A 156 38.57 -19.37 -43.18
CA ASN A 156 40.03 -19.41 -43.27
C ASN A 156 40.57 -20.85 -43.34
N ALA A 157 40.03 -21.77 -42.52
CA ALA A 157 40.42 -23.17 -42.55
C ALA A 157 40.04 -23.84 -43.89
N ALA A 158 38.83 -23.59 -44.40
CA ALA A 158 38.39 -24.10 -45.71
C ALA A 158 39.28 -23.59 -46.85
N ASN A 159 39.63 -22.30 -46.83
CA ASN A 159 40.54 -21.70 -47.82
C ASN A 159 41.94 -22.34 -47.75
N ALA A 160 42.49 -22.56 -46.55
CA ALA A 160 43.76 -23.23 -46.36
C ALA A 160 43.75 -24.68 -46.88
N ILE A 161 42.68 -25.44 -46.60
CA ILE A 161 42.50 -26.80 -47.12
C ILE A 161 42.44 -26.79 -48.66
N ASN A 162 41.71 -25.85 -49.25
CA ASN A 162 41.62 -25.74 -50.71
C ASN A 162 42.97 -25.38 -51.34
N ALA A 163 43.74 -24.48 -50.71
CA ALA A 163 45.09 -24.13 -51.15
C ALA A 163 46.04 -25.35 -51.08
N ILE A 164 45.97 -26.15 -50.01
CA ILE A 164 46.72 -27.41 -49.89
C ILE A 164 46.33 -28.36 -51.03
N LYS A 165 45.04 -28.59 -51.27
CA LYS A 165 44.58 -29.48 -52.37
C LYS A 165 45.11 -29.05 -53.73
N GLN A 166 45.05 -27.75 -54.05
CA GLN A 166 45.57 -27.19 -55.29
C GLN A 166 47.09 -27.38 -55.43
N SER A 167 47.85 -27.31 -54.33
CA SER A 167 49.31 -27.50 -54.33
C SER A 167 49.75 -28.95 -54.61
N TYR A 168 48.89 -29.94 -54.32
CA TYR A 168 49.18 -31.37 -54.54
C TYR A 168 48.62 -31.94 -55.86
N GLY A 169 48.07 -31.09 -56.75
CA GLY A 169 47.75 -31.47 -58.13
C GLY A 169 46.55 -32.41 -58.30
N CYS A 170 45.53 -32.29 -57.44
CA CYS A 170 44.19 -32.83 -57.71
C CYS A 170 43.29 -31.77 -58.33
#